data_AF-A0A822DI21-F1
#
_entry.id   AF-A0A822DI21-F1
#
_cell.length_a   1.000
_cell.length_b   1.000
_cell.length_c   1.000
_cell.angle_alpha   90.00
_cell.angle_beta   90.00
_cell.angle_gamma   90.00
#
_symmetry.space_group_name_H-M   'P 1'
#
loop_
_entity.id
_entity.type
_entity.pdbx_description
1 polymer ?
#
loop_
_entity_poly.entity_id
_entity_poly.type
_entity_poly.pdbx_seq_one_letter_code
_entity_poly.pdbx_strand_id
1 'polypeptide(L)'
;DWSGGRGAAQNIIPSSTDADKVDKYEEICSVMKEVTNDKLKGILNYTDDEVASIDFIGDTYSSIFNAKHGISLNDNFVKLVSWYVFT
;
A
#
# COMPACT_ATOMS: atom_id res chain seq x y z
N ASP A 1 5.03 -25.97 -0.87
CA ASP A 1 5.49 -25.54 -2.19
C ASP A 1 5.13 -24.07 -2.39
N TRP A 2 5.87 -23.32 -3.21
CA TRP A 2 5.64 -21.89 -3.46
C TRP A 2 4.96 -21.64 -4.82
N SER A 3 4.39 -22.69 -5.42
CA SER A 3 3.85 -22.66 -6.79
C SER A 3 2.51 -21.94 -6.93
N GLY A 4 1.87 -21.57 -5.82
CA GLY A 4 0.63 -20.78 -5.77
C GLY A 4 0.69 -19.57 -4.82
N GLY A 5 1.88 -19.21 -4.33
CA GLY A 5 2.06 -18.16 -3.33
C GLY A 5 1.90 -16.76 -3.92
N ARG A 6 0.67 -16.22 -3.92
CA ARG A 6 0.44 -14.77 -4.08
C ARG A 6 0.91 -14.08 -2.80
N GLY A 7 1.97 -13.27 -2.91
CA GLY A 7 2.66 -12.68 -1.78
C GLY A 7 2.27 -11.22 -1.52
N ALA A 8 2.30 -10.81 -0.25
CA ALA A 8 2.41 -9.39 0.07
C ALA A 8 3.79 -8.91 -0.39
N ALA A 9 3.84 -7.97 -1.32
CA ALA A 9 5.06 -7.23 -1.58
C ALA A 9 5.14 -6.10 -0.54
N GLN A 10 5.83 -6.34 0.58
CA GLN A 10 6.11 -5.26 1.52
C GLN A 10 7.13 -4.31 0.87
N ASN A 11 6.62 -3.26 0.23
CA ASN A 11 7.47 -2.23 -0.34
C ASN A 11 7.90 -1.27 0.76
N ILE A 12 9.05 -1.57 1.40
CA ILE A 12 9.69 -0.60 2.29
C ILE A 12 10.19 0.51 1.35
N ILE A 13 9.50 1.64 1.34
CA ILE A 13 9.99 2.86 0.69
C ILE A 13 10.78 3.61 1.78
N PRO A 14 12.11 3.38 1.94
CA PRO A 14 12.89 4.32 2.73
C PRO A 14 12.73 5.69 2.04
N SER A 15 12.52 6.73 2.83
CA SER A 15 12.63 8.12 2.36
C SER A 15 14.07 8.37 1.90
N SER A 16 14.44 7.85 0.73
CA SER A 16 15.65 8.20 -0.01
C SER A 16 15.30 8.98 -1.29
N THR A 17 14.02 9.21 -1.53
CA THR A 17 13.57 10.33 -2.34
C THR A 17 13.56 11.54 -1.42
N ASP A 18 14.29 12.61 -1.75
CA ASP A 18 14.23 13.91 -1.08
C ASP A 18 12.79 14.49 -1.14
N ALA A 19 11.85 13.86 -0.44
CA ALA A 19 10.51 14.39 -0.25
C ALA A 19 10.65 15.55 0.72
N ASP A 20 10.64 16.77 0.19
CA ASP A 20 10.97 18.03 0.88
C ASP A 20 10.15 18.32 2.16
N LYS A 21 9.12 17.53 2.42
CA LYS A 21 8.55 17.21 3.74
C LYS A 21 7.85 15.88 3.57
N VAL A 22 8.13 14.91 4.43
CA VAL A 22 7.24 13.76 4.55
C VAL A 22 6.14 14.19 5.51
N ASP A 23 4.91 14.23 4.99
CA ASP A 23 3.74 14.58 5.77
C ASP A 23 3.40 13.47 6.76
N LYS A 24 2.60 13.79 7.77
CA LYS A 24 2.14 12.80 8.77
C LYS A 24 1.57 11.58 8.06
N TYR A 25 1.76 10.39 8.63
CA TYR A 25 1.27 9.14 8.03
C TYR A 25 -0.22 9.19 7.64
N GLU A 26 -1.03 9.88 8.43
CA GLU A 26 -2.46 10.14 8.17
C GLU A 26 -2.70 10.89 6.85
N GLU A 27 -1.83 11.86 6.52
CA GLU A 27 -1.89 12.62 5.28
C GLU A 27 -1.49 11.77 4.08
N ILE A 28 -0.47 10.92 4.23
CA ILE A 28 -0.11 9.91 3.21
C ILE A 28 -1.30 8.98 2.93
N CYS A 29 -1.95 8.48 3.98
CA CYS A 29 -3.14 7.63 3.84
C CYS A 29 -4.30 8.37 3.16
N SER A 30 -4.51 9.65 3.47
CA SER A 30 -5.53 10.48 2.82
C SER A 30 -5.25 10.64 1.32
N VAL A 31 -4.02 11.02 0.97
CA VAL A 31 -3.60 11.17 -0.44
C VAL A 31 -3.73 9.84 -1.19
N MET A 32 -3.32 8.73 -0.58
CA MET A 32 -3.50 7.40 -1.19
C MET A 32 -4.96 7.09 -1.45
N LYS A 33 -5.85 7.38 -0.50
CA LYS A 33 -7.30 7.17 -0.65
C LYS A 33 -7.92 8.07 -1.72
N GLU A 34 -7.43 9.29 -1.88
CA GLU A 34 -7.89 10.17 -2.96
C GLU A 34 -7.44 9.67 -4.33
N VAL A 35 -6.15 9.30 -4.46
CA VAL A 35 -5.58 8.84 -5.72
C VAL A 35 -6.21 7.52 -6.21
N THR A 36 -6.60 6.62 -5.31
CA THR A 36 -7.34 5.39 -5.68
C THR A 36 -8.75 5.66 -6.20
N ASN A 37 -9.37 6.76 -5.79
CA ASN A 37 -10.69 7.15 -6.26
C ASN A 37 -10.66 8.04 -7.52
N ASP A 38 -9.48 8.57 -7.86
CA ASP A 38 -9.25 9.45 -9.01
C ASP A 38 -8.29 8.82 -10.03
N LYS A 39 -7.03 9.28 -10.07
CA LYS A 39 -6.07 8.98 -11.14
C LYS A 39 -5.74 7.49 -11.31
N LEU A 40 -5.76 6.73 -10.22
CA LEU A 40 -5.42 5.29 -10.21
C LEU A 40 -6.64 4.40 -9.99
N LYS A 41 -7.84 4.92 -10.21
CA LYS A 41 -9.07 4.12 -10.13
C LYS A 41 -9.01 2.92 -11.08
N GLY A 42 -9.31 1.75 -10.54
CA GLY A 42 -9.22 0.47 -11.24
C GLY A 42 -7.81 -0.15 -11.28
N ILE A 43 -6.78 0.56 -10.82
CA ILE A 43 -5.38 0.09 -10.82
C ILE A 43 -4.87 -0.09 -9.39
N LEU A 44 -5.03 0.94 -8.56
CA LEU A 44 -4.66 0.94 -7.13
C LEU A 44 -5.94 0.93 -6.30
N ASN A 45 -5.97 0.08 -5.26
CA ASN A 45 -7.02 0.07 -4.25
C ASN A 45 -6.46 0.47 -2.88
N TYR A 46 -7.35 0.82 -1.96
CA TYR A 46 -7.05 1.22 -0.59
C TYR A 46 -7.83 0.33 0.38
N THR A 47 -7.19 -0.14 1.45
CA THR A 47 -7.85 -0.82 2.56
C THR A 47 -7.28 -0.37 3.90
N ASP A 48 -8.17 -0.21 4.89
CA ASP A 48 -7.89 0.01 6.30
C ASP A 48 -8.30 -1.19 7.18
N ASP A 49 -8.64 -2.31 6.55
CA ASP A 49 -9.05 -3.54 7.21
C ASP A 49 -7.85 -4.44 7.61
N GLU A 50 -8.09 -5.30 8.60
CA GLU A 50 -7.17 -6.41 8.91
C GLU A 50 -7.39 -7.54 7.91
N VAL A 51 -6.45 -7.66 6.98
CA VAL A 51 -6.56 -8.52 5.79
C VAL A 51 -5.31 -9.37 5.63
N ALA A 52 -5.49 -10.55 5.05
CA ALA A 52 -4.45 -11.50 4.70
C ALA A 52 -4.39 -11.70 3.18
N SER A 53 -3.37 -12.42 2.71
CA SER A 53 -3.17 -12.67 1.27
C SER A 53 -4.36 -13.36 0.59
N ILE A 54 -5.12 -14.17 1.35
CA ILE A 54 -6.26 -14.93 0.82
C ILE A 54 -7.45 -14.05 0.44
N ASP A 55 -7.57 -12.88 1.08
CA ASP A 55 -8.69 -11.96 0.88
C ASP A 55 -8.66 -11.27 -0.49
N PHE A 56 -7.49 -11.28 -1.16
CA PHE A 56 -7.27 -10.64 -2.46
C PHE A 56 -7.23 -11.62 -3.64
N ILE A 57 -7.63 -12.88 -3.42
CA ILE A 57 -7.69 -13.86 -4.51
C ILE A 57 -8.79 -13.48 -5.50
N GLY A 58 -8.40 -13.26 -6.75
CA GLY A 58 -9.33 -12.86 -7.82
C GLY A 58 -9.61 -11.35 -7.86
N ASP A 59 -8.92 -10.57 -7.02
CA ASP A 59 -8.93 -9.13 -7.14
C ASP A 59 -8.28 -8.69 -8.47
N THR A 60 -8.85 -7.68 -9.11
CA THR A 60 -8.42 -7.13 -10.40
C THR A 60 -7.43 -5.97 -10.25
N TYR A 61 -7.31 -5.39 -9.04
CA TYR A 61 -6.36 -4.31 -8.79
C TYR A 61 -4.93 -4.82 -8.81
N SER A 62 -4.03 -4.08 -9.44
CA SER A 62 -2.61 -4.45 -9.49
C SER A 62 -1.91 -4.26 -8.14
N SER A 63 -2.40 -3.32 -7.33
CA SER A 63 -1.82 -2.97 -6.04
C SER A 63 -2.92 -2.55 -5.07
N ILE A 64 -2.78 -2.91 -3.79
CA ILE A 64 -3.76 -2.62 -2.74
C ILE A 64 -3.02 -2.07 -1.52
N PHE A 65 -3.04 -0.75 -1.36
CA PHE A 65 -2.40 -0.06 -0.25
C PHE A 65 -3.11 -0.41 1.07
N ASN A 66 -2.35 -0.86 2.07
CA ASN A 66 -2.87 -1.19 3.39
C ASN A 66 -2.44 -0.12 4.41
N ALA A 67 -3.40 0.72 4.78
CA ALA A 67 -3.19 1.84 5.69
C ALA A 67 -2.93 1.39 7.14
N LYS A 68 -3.37 0.20 7.53
CA LYS A 68 -3.25 -0.30 8.90
C LYS A 68 -1.91 -0.97 9.19
N HIS A 69 -1.25 -1.49 8.15
CA HIS A 69 0.03 -2.21 8.28
C HIS A 69 1.27 -1.37 7.98
N GLY A 70 1.10 -0.15 7.44
CA GLY A 70 2.21 0.80 7.35
C GLY A 70 2.57 1.37 8.73
N ILE A 71 3.82 1.83 8.84
CA ILE A 71 4.34 2.41 10.09
C ILE A 71 5.22 3.61 9.74
N SER A 72 4.99 4.73 10.42
CA SER A 72 5.92 5.85 10.43
C SER A 72 6.78 5.79 11.69
N LEU A 73 8.10 5.80 11.51
CA LEU A 73 9.07 5.84 12.61
C LEU A 73 9.31 7.28 13.07
N ASN A 74 9.33 8.21 12.12
CA ASN A 74 9.40 9.66 12.31
C ASN A 74 8.84 10.34 11.06
N ASP A 75 8.68 11.66 11.14
CA ASP A 75 8.13 12.46 10.03
C ASP A 75 8.78 12.09 8.71
N ASN A 76 10.10 11.88 8.65
CA ASN A 76 10.86 11.57 7.44
C ASN A 76 11.10 10.09 7.15
N PHE A 77 10.53 9.15 7.91
CA PHE A 77 10.81 7.72 7.69
C PHE A 77 9.57 6.88 7.88
N VAL A 78 8.96 6.51 6.75
CA VAL A 78 7.74 5.73 6.69
C VAL A 78 7.97 4.41 5.95
N LYS A 79 7.42 3.33 6.49
CA LYS A 79 7.25 2.07 5.77
C LYS A 79 5.80 1.97 5.33
N LEU A 80 5.59 1.93 4.02
CA LEU A 80 4.28 1.66 3.42
C LEU A 80 4.13 0.17 3.18
N VAL A 81 2.89 -0.31 3.14
CA VAL A 81 2.58 -1.71 2.84
C VAL A 81 1.52 -1.74 1.76
N SER A 82 1.74 -2.58 0.74
CA SER A 82 0.77 -2.83 -0.32
C SER A 82 0.75 -4.31 -0.66
N TRP A 83 -0.43 -4.84 -0.97
CA TRP A 83 -0.55 -6.17 -1.57
C TRP A 83 -0.39 -6.08 -3.07
N TYR A 84 0.28 -7.06 -3.66
CA TYR A 84 0.40 -7.18 -5.10
C TYR A 84 -0.39 -8.39 -5.56
N VAL A 85 -1.28 -8.19 -6.52
CA VAL A 85 -2.12 -9.25 -7.05
C VAL A 85 -1.68 -9.54 -8.47
N PHE A 86 -1.06 -10.70 -8.67
CA PHE A 86 -0.90 -11.28 -10.00
C PHE A 86 -2.19 -12.04 -10.31
N THR A 87 -2.91 -11.56 -11.34
CA THR A 87 -4.01 -12.29 -11.96
C THR A 87 -3.50 -13.56 -12.63
#